data_AF-A0A9P5R8I2-F1
#
_entry.id   AF-A0A9P5R8I2-F1
#
_cell.length_a   1.000
_cell.length_b   1.000
_cell.length_c   1.000
_cell.angle_alpha   90.00
_cell.angle_beta   90.00
_cell.angle_gamma   90.00
#
_symmetry.space_group_name_H-M   'P 1'
#
loop_
_entity.id
_entity.type
_entity.pdbx_description
1 polymer ?
#
loop_
_entity_poly.entity_id
_entity_poly.type
_entity_poly.pdbx_seq_one_letter_code
_entity_poly.pdbx_strand_id
1 'polypeptide(L)'
;MSSPDIRLSVLTLNCWGLLLPNHRQHRMRAIGQHILKANPGYDIVGLQEVWSPQDFILVREIVRDVLPYSKHWTSGLFGSGLATFSKYPLVSSSLTRFALNGDPWPVWQGDWYDGKSCGSVVVAHPLVGEIEVFNTHYHATYDPVGTDDRYLGARVSQAWEMSKLLRQSTGLGRRVFA
;
A
#
# COMPACT_ATOMS: atom_id res chain seq x y z
N MET A 1 -35.88 12.74 0.95
CA MET A 1 -35.27 11.43 0.60
C MET A 1 -33.88 11.44 1.19
N SER A 2 -33.55 10.53 2.10
CA SER A 2 -32.17 10.40 2.60
C SER A 2 -31.26 10.03 1.43
N SER A 3 -30.09 10.66 1.34
CA SER A 3 -29.05 10.25 0.39
C SER A 3 -28.77 8.76 0.58
N PRO A 4 -28.57 7.97 -0.49
CA PRO A 4 -28.27 6.55 -0.36
C PRO A 4 -26.99 6.37 0.47
N ASP A 5 -26.96 5.36 1.34
CA ASP A 5 -25.76 5.02 2.10
C ASP A 5 -24.67 4.53 1.15
N ILE A 6 -23.58 5.29 1.06
CA ILE A 6 -22.42 4.95 0.25
C ILE A 6 -21.43 4.21 1.13
N ARG A 7 -21.27 2.90 0.87
CA ARG A 7 -20.30 2.04 1.56
C ARG A 7 -19.13 1.72 0.63
N LEU A 8 -17.92 1.84 1.16
CA LEU A 8 -16.69 1.43 0.50
C LEU A 8 -16.04 0.31 1.31
N SER A 9 -15.68 -0.79 0.66
CA SER A 9 -14.97 -1.92 1.29
C SER A 9 -13.50 -1.89 0.91
N VAL A 10 -12.61 -1.77 1.90
CA VAL A 10 -11.16 -1.62 1.69
C VAL A 10 -10.39 -2.72 2.43
N LEU A 11 -9.44 -3.34 1.75
CA LEU A 11 -8.48 -4.28 2.34
C LEU A 11 -7.08 -3.67 2.37
N THR A 12 -6.38 -3.83 3.49
CA THR A 12 -4.92 -3.64 3.57
C THR A 12 -4.28 -4.93 4.04
N LEU A 13 -3.21 -5.37 3.38
CA LEU A 13 -2.52 -6.62 3.71
C LEU A 13 -1.03 -6.56 3.35
N ASN A 14 -0.18 -6.81 4.34
CA ASN A 14 1.22 -7.13 4.10
C ASN A 14 1.33 -8.59 3.61
N CYS A 15 1.85 -8.79 2.40
CA CYS A 15 1.88 -10.08 1.72
C CYS A 15 3.08 -10.95 2.09
N TRP A 16 4.08 -10.40 2.78
CA TRP A 16 5.36 -11.05 3.05
C TRP A 16 5.98 -11.70 1.79
N GLY A 17 6.03 -10.91 0.70
CA GLY A 17 6.45 -11.33 -0.63
C GLY A 17 7.97 -11.32 -0.84
N LEU A 18 8.76 -11.47 0.23
CA LEU A 18 10.23 -11.48 0.18
C LEU A 18 10.72 -12.51 -0.86
N LEU A 19 11.83 -12.22 -1.54
CA LEU A 19 12.30 -13.02 -2.67
C LEU A 19 12.87 -14.39 -2.27
N LEU A 20 13.39 -14.51 -1.03
CA LEU A 20 14.13 -15.69 -0.56
C LEU A 20 13.28 -16.83 0.03
N PRO A 21 12.16 -16.60 0.74
CA PRO A 21 11.38 -17.68 1.36
C PRO A 21 10.78 -18.68 0.37
N ASN A 22 10.78 -19.96 0.79
CA ASN A 22 10.06 -21.03 0.12
C ASN A 22 8.56 -20.68 -0.01
N HIS A 23 7.91 -21.13 -1.09
CA HIS A 23 6.47 -20.99 -1.36
C HIS A 23 5.92 -19.57 -1.60
N ARG A 24 6.75 -18.54 -1.83
CA ARG A 24 6.30 -17.17 -2.17
C ARG A 24 5.16 -17.13 -3.21
N GLN A 25 5.38 -17.78 -4.37
CA GLN A 25 4.40 -17.82 -5.46
C GLN A 25 3.07 -18.49 -5.06
N HIS A 26 3.10 -19.51 -4.21
CA HIS A 26 1.89 -20.14 -3.69
C HIS A 26 1.12 -19.19 -2.78
N ARG A 27 1.81 -18.46 -1.88
CA ARG A 27 1.18 -17.44 -1.03
C ARG A 27 0.56 -16.33 -1.85
N MET A 28 1.29 -15.76 -2.80
CA MET A 28 0.79 -14.67 -3.64
C MET A 28 -0.44 -15.09 -4.45
N ARG A 29 -0.46 -16.32 -5.00
CA ARG A 29 -1.64 -16.88 -5.65
C ARG A 29 -2.82 -17.03 -4.68
N ALA A 30 -2.58 -17.55 -3.47
CA ALA A 30 -3.62 -17.71 -2.45
C ALA A 30 -4.21 -16.36 -2.02
N ILE A 31 -3.37 -15.33 -1.86
CA ILE A 31 -3.80 -13.95 -1.56
C ILE A 31 -4.70 -13.43 -2.69
N GLY A 32 -4.29 -13.54 -3.96
CA GLY A 32 -5.13 -13.14 -5.09
C GLY A 32 -6.48 -13.88 -5.12
N GLN A 33 -6.47 -15.19 -4.85
CA GLN A 33 -7.70 -15.99 -4.79
C GLN A 33 -8.61 -15.60 -3.62
N HIS A 34 -8.04 -15.24 -2.46
CA HIS A 34 -8.79 -14.75 -1.31
C HIS A 34 -9.50 -13.44 -1.65
N ILE A 35 -8.79 -12.49 -2.28
CA ILE A 35 -9.36 -11.22 -2.73
C ILE A 35 -10.50 -11.46 -3.74
N LEU A 36 -10.28 -12.32 -4.74
CA LEU A 36 -11.28 -12.64 -5.77
C LEU A 36 -12.56 -13.25 -5.19
N LYS A 37 -12.43 -14.14 -4.20
CA LYS A 37 -13.56 -14.88 -3.60
C LYS A 37 -14.28 -14.15 -2.47
N ALA A 38 -13.82 -12.95 -2.10
CA ALA A 38 -14.41 -12.19 -1.00
C ALA A 38 -15.89 -11.85 -1.30
N ASN A 39 -16.75 -12.03 -0.30
CA ASN A 39 -18.17 -11.70 -0.38
C ASN A 39 -18.65 -11.05 0.93
N PRO A 40 -19.08 -9.77 0.93
CA PRO A 40 -19.05 -8.86 -0.21
C PRO A 40 -17.62 -8.59 -0.69
N GLY A 41 -17.46 -8.34 -1.98
CA GLY A 41 -16.15 -8.05 -2.59
C GLY A 41 -15.56 -6.73 -2.09
N TYR A 42 -14.25 -6.57 -2.28
CA TYR A 42 -13.55 -5.32 -2.00
C TYR A 42 -13.69 -4.34 -3.16
N ASP A 43 -13.77 -3.05 -2.84
CA ASP A 43 -13.71 -1.99 -3.84
C ASP A 43 -12.26 -1.57 -4.08
N ILE A 44 -11.43 -1.62 -3.03
CA ILE A 44 -10.04 -1.17 -3.06
C ILE A 44 -9.18 -2.10 -2.20
N VAL A 45 -7.99 -2.43 -2.68
CA VAL A 45 -7.04 -3.29 -1.98
C VAL A 45 -5.66 -2.64 -2.02
N GLY A 46 -5.07 -2.38 -0.87
CA GLY A 46 -3.68 -1.98 -0.70
C GLY A 46 -2.84 -3.16 -0.20
N LEU A 47 -1.83 -3.55 -0.96
CA LEU A 47 -0.88 -4.59 -0.58
C LEU A 47 0.48 -3.99 -0.27
N GLN A 48 1.14 -4.52 0.76
CA GLN A 48 2.53 -4.22 1.11
C GLN A 48 3.41 -5.46 0.92
N GLU A 49 4.73 -5.24 0.84
CA GLU A 49 5.73 -6.29 0.56
C GLU A 49 5.51 -7.08 -0.74
N VAL A 50 4.94 -6.44 -1.76
CA VAL A 50 4.89 -6.95 -3.14
C VAL A 50 6.14 -6.50 -3.88
N TRP A 51 7.26 -7.17 -3.60
CA TRP A 51 8.59 -6.78 -4.10
C TRP A 51 8.81 -7.11 -5.58
N SER A 52 8.27 -8.24 -6.04
CA SER A 52 8.49 -8.74 -7.40
C SER A 52 7.41 -8.26 -8.37
N PRO A 53 7.78 -7.71 -9.54
CA PRO A 53 6.83 -7.39 -10.61
C PRO A 53 5.99 -8.60 -11.04
N GLN A 54 6.56 -9.80 -11.03
CA GLN A 54 5.87 -11.04 -11.38
C GLN A 54 4.77 -11.39 -10.38
N ASP A 55 5.00 -11.14 -9.08
CA ASP A 55 3.96 -11.36 -8.06
C ASP A 55 2.83 -10.34 -8.19
N PHE A 56 3.15 -9.08 -8.50
CA PHE A 56 2.15 -8.07 -8.82
C PHE A 56 1.29 -8.47 -10.03
N ILE A 57 1.93 -8.88 -11.14
CA ILE A 57 1.23 -9.33 -12.35
C ILE A 57 0.36 -10.55 -12.05
N LEU A 58 0.86 -11.51 -11.28
CA LEU A 58 0.09 -12.69 -10.86
C LEU A 58 -1.19 -12.31 -10.13
N VAL A 59 -1.10 -11.45 -9.10
CA VAL A 59 -2.28 -11.01 -8.34
C VAL A 59 -3.22 -10.21 -9.23
N ARG A 60 -2.68 -9.28 -10.03
CA ARG A 60 -3.44 -8.47 -10.99
C ARG A 60 -4.28 -9.32 -11.92
N GLU A 61 -3.70 -10.35 -12.55
CA GLU A 61 -4.45 -11.21 -13.46
C GLU A 61 -5.54 -12.03 -12.75
N ILE A 62 -5.30 -12.46 -11.50
CA ILE A 62 -6.32 -13.19 -10.71
C ILE A 62 -7.52 -12.30 -10.39
N VAL A 63 -7.29 -11.02 -10.04
CA VAL A 63 -8.36 -10.13 -9.56
C VAL A 63 -8.94 -9.23 -10.64
N ARG A 64 -8.45 -9.29 -11.89
CA ARG A 64 -8.74 -8.34 -12.97
C ARG A 64 -10.23 -8.13 -13.24
N ASP A 65 -11.05 -9.15 -13.05
CA ASP A 65 -12.49 -9.10 -13.36
C ASP A 65 -13.28 -8.36 -12.28
N VAL A 66 -12.74 -8.22 -11.06
CA VAL A 66 -13.38 -7.51 -9.92
C VAL A 66 -12.68 -6.20 -9.55
N LEU A 67 -11.36 -6.13 -9.78
CA LEU A 67 -10.50 -4.97 -9.50
C LEU A 67 -9.62 -4.68 -10.75
N PRO A 68 -10.21 -4.17 -11.84
CA PRO A 68 -9.53 -4.04 -13.13
C PRO A 68 -8.42 -2.99 -13.15
N TYR A 69 -8.43 -2.03 -12.22
CA TYR A 69 -7.45 -0.95 -12.18
C TYR A 69 -6.40 -1.22 -11.11
N SER A 70 -5.12 -1.02 -11.42
CA SER A 70 -4.05 -1.30 -10.47
C SER A 70 -2.82 -0.45 -10.69
N LYS A 71 -2.05 -0.24 -9.62
CA LYS A 71 -0.77 0.46 -9.61
C LYS A 71 0.22 -0.30 -8.75
N HIS A 72 1.41 -0.56 -9.30
CA HIS A 72 2.59 -1.01 -8.58
C HIS A 72 3.64 0.09 -8.60
N TRP A 73 4.32 0.32 -7.48
CA TRP A 73 5.38 1.31 -7.39
C TRP A 73 6.73 0.64 -7.21
N THR A 74 7.55 0.73 -8.24
CA THR A 74 8.96 0.31 -8.20
C THR A 74 9.81 1.53 -7.83
N SER A 75 10.52 1.49 -6.70
CA SER A 75 11.44 2.55 -6.23
C SER A 75 12.66 1.94 -5.53
N GLY A 76 13.77 2.68 -5.41
CA GLY A 76 14.96 2.19 -4.70
C GLY A 76 15.60 0.96 -5.37
N LEU A 77 16.42 0.22 -4.62
CA LEU A 77 17.12 -0.96 -5.14
C LEU A 77 16.18 -2.18 -5.26
N PHE A 78 15.16 -2.28 -4.40
CA PHE A 78 14.28 -3.45 -4.29
C PHE A 78 12.80 -3.20 -4.62
N GLY A 79 12.38 -1.96 -4.87
CA GLY A 79 10.97 -1.57 -4.99
C GLY A 79 10.44 -0.88 -3.73
N SER A 80 9.27 -0.24 -3.81
CA SER A 80 8.58 0.24 -2.59
C SER A 80 7.88 -0.90 -1.84
N GLY A 81 7.67 -2.04 -2.51
CA GLY A 81 6.83 -3.14 -2.02
C GLY A 81 5.33 -2.83 -2.04
N LEU A 82 4.89 -1.68 -2.57
CA LEU A 82 3.49 -1.25 -2.52
C LEU A 82 2.76 -1.54 -3.83
N ALA A 83 1.55 -2.08 -3.72
CA ALA A 83 0.62 -2.22 -4.83
C ALA A 83 -0.80 -1.84 -4.39
N THR A 84 -1.54 -1.15 -5.26
CA THR A 84 -2.96 -0.83 -5.02
C THR A 84 -3.81 -1.34 -6.18
N PHE A 85 -4.94 -1.95 -5.87
CA PHE A 85 -5.95 -2.43 -6.80
C PHE A 85 -7.28 -1.74 -6.52
N SER A 86 -8.05 -1.45 -7.55
CA SER A 86 -9.25 -0.64 -7.48
C SER A 86 -10.29 -1.12 -8.48
N LYS A 87 -11.55 -1.11 -8.03
CA LYS A 87 -12.74 -1.25 -8.86
C LYS A 87 -12.98 -0.04 -9.75
N TYR A 88 -12.51 1.13 -9.32
CA TYR A 88 -12.71 2.42 -9.99
C TYR A 88 -11.47 2.87 -10.78
N PRO A 89 -11.63 3.62 -11.89
CA PRO A 89 -10.51 4.10 -12.69
C PRO A 89 -9.51 4.94 -11.89
N LEU A 90 -8.22 4.73 -12.15
CA LEU A 90 -7.15 5.57 -11.59
C LEU A 90 -6.99 6.84 -12.44
N VAL A 91 -7.14 8.00 -11.82
CA VAL A 91 -6.96 9.32 -12.44
C VAL A 91 -5.49 9.73 -12.39
N SER A 92 -4.83 9.52 -11.25
CA SER A 92 -3.40 9.82 -11.07
C SER A 92 -2.80 8.92 -10.00
N SER A 93 -1.47 8.87 -9.95
CA SER A 93 -0.72 8.15 -8.93
C SER A 93 0.53 8.90 -8.51
N SER A 94 0.89 8.84 -7.24
CA SER A 94 2.12 9.42 -6.70
C SER A 94 2.87 8.42 -5.81
N LEU A 95 4.16 8.68 -5.56
CA LEU A 95 4.96 7.96 -4.58
C LEU A 95 5.84 8.98 -3.87
N THR A 96 5.71 9.05 -2.55
CA THR A 96 6.55 9.91 -1.70
C THR A 96 7.41 9.04 -0.81
N ARG A 97 8.72 9.03 -1.05
CA ARG A 97 9.69 8.40 -0.15
C ARG A 97 9.80 9.24 1.12
N PHE A 98 9.78 8.59 2.28
CA PHE A 98 9.97 9.28 3.55
C PHE A 98 11.42 9.75 3.71
N ALA A 99 11.60 10.88 4.39
CA ALA A 99 12.93 11.45 4.61
C ALA A 99 13.77 10.60 5.57
N LEU A 100 13.14 10.08 6.64
CA LEU A 100 13.81 9.28 7.66
C LEU A 100 13.44 7.79 7.54
N ASN A 101 14.37 7.00 7.00
CA ASN A 101 14.19 5.57 6.71
C ASN A 101 15.19 4.65 7.45
N GLY A 102 15.75 5.10 8.56
CA GLY A 102 16.69 4.31 9.38
C GLY A 102 18.16 4.57 9.07
N ASP A 103 19.00 3.59 9.38
CA ASP A 103 20.47 3.64 9.32
C ASP A 103 21.00 2.67 8.25
N PRO A 104 21.93 3.08 7.36
CA PRO A 104 22.53 2.19 6.37
C PRO A 104 23.51 1.15 6.95
N TRP A 105 23.98 1.30 8.19
CA TRP A 105 25.03 0.43 8.73
C TRP A 105 24.58 -0.99 9.09
N PRO A 106 23.40 -1.20 9.72
CA PRO A 106 22.87 -2.54 9.94
C PRO A 106 22.37 -3.13 8.61
N VAL A 107 23.26 -3.73 7.83
CA VAL A 107 22.96 -4.21 6.47
C VAL A 107 21.83 -5.25 6.40
N TRP A 108 21.52 -5.91 7.52
CA TRP A 108 20.40 -6.85 7.66
C TRP A 108 19.05 -6.19 7.90
N GLN A 109 19.01 -4.87 8.09
CA GLN A 109 17.80 -4.07 8.25
C GLN A 109 17.48 -3.40 6.92
N GLY A 110 16.57 -4.00 6.15
CA GLY A 110 16.32 -3.66 4.75
C GLY A 110 15.70 -2.27 4.53
N ASP A 111 15.08 -1.69 5.56
CA ASP A 111 14.20 -0.52 5.44
C ASP A 111 14.87 0.73 4.84
N TRP A 112 16.15 0.94 5.13
CA TRP A 112 16.91 2.05 4.55
C TRP A 112 17.11 1.88 3.04
N TYR A 113 17.43 0.65 2.61
CA TYR A 113 17.67 0.28 1.21
C TYR A 113 16.40 0.23 0.38
N ASP A 114 15.32 -0.30 0.97
CA ASP A 114 13.98 -0.32 0.37
C ASP A 114 13.46 1.10 0.19
N GLY A 115 13.78 1.98 1.15
CA GLY A 115 13.34 3.36 1.15
C GLY A 115 11.84 3.45 1.34
N LYS A 116 11.36 3.17 2.57
CA LYS A 116 9.93 3.21 2.89
C LYS A 116 9.28 4.51 2.41
N SER A 117 8.05 4.35 1.95
CA SER A 117 7.34 5.37 1.18
C SER A 117 5.83 5.27 1.38
N CYS A 118 5.15 6.32 0.95
CA CYS A 118 3.70 6.38 0.84
C CYS A 118 3.33 6.47 -0.65
N GLY A 119 2.68 5.45 -1.18
CA GLY A 119 2.09 5.46 -2.51
C GLY A 119 0.66 5.98 -2.44
N SER A 120 0.26 6.81 -3.40
CA SER A 120 -1.14 7.24 -3.51
C SER A 120 -1.71 7.05 -4.90
N VAL A 121 -2.99 6.69 -4.99
CA VAL A 121 -3.76 6.74 -6.24
C VAL A 121 -5.02 7.57 -6.04
N VAL A 122 -5.32 8.43 -7.00
CA VAL A 122 -6.62 9.11 -7.07
C VAL A 122 -7.55 8.25 -7.91
N VAL A 123 -8.69 7.86 -7.35
CA VAL A 123 -9.73 7.07 -8.02
C VAL A 123 -10.96 7.93 -8.33
N ALA A 124 -11.57 7.69 -9.49
CA ALA A 124 -12.80 8.36 -9.89
C ALA A 124 -14.03 7.54 -9.44
N HIS A 125 -14.63 7.89 -8.30
CA HIS A 125 -15.83 7.21 -7.80
C HIS A 125 -17.11 7.85 -8.37
N PRO A 126 -18.05 7.07 -8.93
CA PRO A 126 -19.20 7.60 -9.68
C PRO A 126 -20.15 8.46 -8.85
N LEU A 127 -20.27 8.21 -7.54
CA LEU A 127 -21.20 8.93 -6.65
C LEU A 127 -20.56 10.02 -5.80
N VAL A 128 -19.26 9.95 -5.52
CA VAL A 128 -18.60 10.85 -4.55
C VAL A 128 -17.45 11.67 -5.14
N GLY A 129 -17.16 11.49 -6.44
CA GLY A 129 -16.07 12.16 -7.12
C GLY A 129 -14.72 11.52 -6.83
N GLU A 130 -13.68 12.35 -6.79
CA GLU A 130 -12.31 11.89 -6.56
C GLU A 130 -12.11 11.43 -5.11
N ILE A 131 -11.51 10.26 -4.96
CA ILE A 131 -11.01 9.77 -3.68
C ILE A 131 -9.53 9.45 -3.82
N GLU A 132 -8.70 9.94 -2.90
CA GLU A 132 -7.28 9.58 -2.86
C GLU A 132 -7.02 8.50 -1.83
N VAL A 133 -6.46 7.39 -2.32
CA VAL A 133 -6.09 6.20 -1.56
C VAL A 133 -4.61 6.29 -1.24
N PHE A 134 -4.27 6.24 0.03
CA PHE A 134 -2.87 6.12 0.46
C PHE A 134 -2.60 4.67 0.88
N ASN A 135 -1.44 4.15 0.47
CA ASN A 135 -0.93 2.85 0.85
C ASN A 135 0.53 3.04 1.29
N THR A 136 0.86 2.57 2.50
CA THR A 136 2.20 2.74 3.05
C THR A 136 2.61 1.51 3.87
N HIS A 137 3.92 1.41 4.11
CA HIS A 137 4.51 0.47 5.04
C HIS A 137 5.62 1.22 5.77
N TYR A 138 5.42 1.52 7.05
CA TYR A 138 6.39 2.26 7.84
C TYR A 138 7.64 1.43 8.18
N HIS A 139 8.61 2.10 8.80
CA HIS A 139 9.82 1.46 9.30
C HIS A 139 9.50 0.37 10.33
N ALA A 140 9.97 -0.85 10.11
CA ALA A 140 9.83 -1.96 11.03
C ALA A 140 10.57 -1.70 12.34
N THR A 141 10.14 -2.36 13.42
CA THR A 141 11.00 -2.52 14.59
C THR A 141 11.93 -3.70 14.34
N TYR A 142 13.20 -3.53 14.70
CA TYR A 142 14.20 -4.59 14.69
C TYR A 142 14.65 -4.97 16.10
N ASP A 143 14.14 -4.24 17.10
CA ASP A 143 14.43 -4.47 18.50
C ASP A 143 13.45 -5.51 19.08
N PRO A 144 13.87 -6.33 20.06
CA PRO A 144 12.97 -7.27 20.72
C PRO A 144 11.72 -6.60 21.29
N VAL A 145 10.61 -7.33 21.29
CA VAL A 145 9.36 -6.81 21.88
C VAL A 145 9.58 -6.50 23.37
N GLY A 146 9.26 -5.26 23.77
CA GLY A 146 9.39 -4.79 25.14
C GLY A 146 10.71 -4.07 25.46
N THR A 147 11.61 -3.88 24.48
CA THR A 147 12.79 -3.02 24.63
C THR A 147 12.55 -1.64 24.04
N ASP A 148 13.47 -0.71 24.30
CA ASP A 148 13.47 0.61 23.67
C ASP A 148 13.51 0.47 22.15
N ASP A 149 12.60 1.17 21.49
CA ASP A 149 12.44 1.09 20.04
C ASP A 149 13.30 2.17 19.37
N ARG A 150 14.44 1.76 18.84
CA ARG A 150 15.41 2.66 18.20
C ARG A 150 14.80 3.43 17.03
N TYR A 151 13.77 2.87 16.39
CA TYR A 151 13.16 3.41 15.16
C TYR A 151 11.84 4.13 15.39
N LEU A 152 11.44 4.36 16.63
CA LEU A 152 10.24 5.13 16.95
C LEU A 152 10.29 6.53 16.33
N GLY A 153 11.42 7.22 16.41
CA GLY A 153 11.60 8.54 15.80
C GLY A 153 11.39 8.53 14.28
N ALA A 154 11.85 7.46 13.60
CA ALA A 154 11.61 7.27 12.17
C ALA A 154 10.12 7.13 11.87
N ARG A 155 9.41 6.21 12.54
CA ARG A 155 7.97 6.02 12.33
C ARG A 155 7.14 7.26 12.66
N VAL A 156 7.49 8.00 13.71
CA VAL A 156 6.81 9.28 14.04
C VAL A 156 7.03 10.31 12.94
N SER A 157 8.24 10.44 12.40
CA SER A 157 8.53 11.31 11.25
C SER A 157 7.74 10.90 10.01
N GLN A 158 7.70 9.61 9.69
CA GLN A 158 6.96 9.06 8.56
C GLN A 158 5.45 9.33 8.67
N ALA A 159 4.88 9.13 9.85
CA ALA A 159 3.47 9.44 10.13
C ALA A 159 3.18 10.94 9.99
N TRP A 160 4.07 11.81 10.48
CA TRP A 160 3.95 13.25 10.30
C TRP A 160 4.01 13.64 8.81
N GLU A 161 4.95 13.06 8.05
CA GLU A 161 5.07 13.28 6.60
C GLU A 161 3.81 12.87 5.86
N MET A 162 3.28 11.69 6.15
CA MET A 162 2.02 11.20 5.59
C MET A 162 0.84 12.12 5.93
N SER A 163 0.78 12.67 7.16
CA SER A 163 -0.27 13.60 7.55
C SER A 163 -0.30 14.88 6.68
N LYS A 164 0.86 15.34 6.20
CA LYS A 164 0.93 16.49 5.28
C LYS A 164 0.35 16.14 3.91
N LEU A 165 0.60 14.93 3.41
CA LEU A 165 0.04 14.44 2.15
C LEU A 165 -1.50 14.34 2.23
N LEU A 166 -2.01 13.81 3.33
CA LEU A 166 -3.46 13.76 3.58
C LEU A 166 -4.07 15.16 3.58
N ARG A 167 -3.47 16.11 4.30
CA ARG A 167 -3.94 17.51 4.34
C ARG A 167 -3.93 18.15 2.96
N GLN A 168 -2.87 17.95 2.18
CA GLN A 168 -2.77 18.46 0.81
C GLN A 168 -3.91 17.92 -0.06
N SER A 169 -4.16 16.61 -0.01
CA SER A 169 -5.23 15.98 -0.78
C SER A 169 -6.62 16.48 -0.37
N THR A 170 -6.89 16.56 0.93
CA THR A 170 -8.15 17.14 1.43
C THR A 170 -8.32 18.61 1.06
N GLY A 171 -7.22 19.39 0.99
CA GLY A 171 -7.23 20.78 0.55
C GLY A 171 -7.60 20.96 -0.92
N LEU A 172 -7.43 19.93 -1.74
CA LEU A 172 -7.92 19.87 -3.13
C LEU A 172 -9.40 19.48 -3.23
N GLY A 173 -10.10 19.30 -2.10
CA GLY A 173 -11.50 18.87 -2.06
C GLY A 173 -11.70 17.37 -2.25
N ARG A 174 -10.62 16.58 -2.24
CA ARG A 174 -10.70 15.11 -2.34
C ARG A 174 -11.12 14.49 -1.03
N ARG A 175 -11.83 13.38 -1.12
CA ARG A 175 -11.98 12.45 0.00
C ARG A 175 -10.70 11.65 0.13
N VAL A 176 -10.31 11.25 1.35
CA VAL A 176 -9.06 10.52 1.58
C VAL A 176 -9.29 9.32 2.48
N PHE A 177 -8.53 8.26 2.25
CA PHE A 177 -8.32 7.17 3.20
C PHE A 177 -6.89 6.64 3.09
N ALA A 178 -6.40 6.12 4.20
CA ALA A 178 -5.01 5.80 4.47
C ALA A 178 -4.89 4.48 5.22
#